data_AF-W1I314-F1
#
_entry.id   AF-W1I314-F1
#
_cell.length_a   1.000
_cell.length_b   1.000
_cell.length_c   1.000
_cell.angle_alpha   90.00
_cell.angle_beta   90.00
_cell.angle_gamma   90.00
#
_symmetry.space_group_name_H-M   'P 1'
#
loop_
_entity.id
_entity.type
_entity.pdbx_description
1 polymer ?
#
loop_
_entity_poly.entity_id
_entity_poly.type
_entity_poly.pdbx_seq_one_letter_code
_entity_poly.pdbx_strand_id
1 'polypeptide(L)'
;MAEYYTIKDMASEFKCTYEAVRQQTSRYSKELAGHSHLDGKTRYYDDWAVEFLRERRKKNPIIIEQTDTKQLIEELQQKNTVLLEKVAVQADKLAAQSEELRQNDKLLLEAENNKQLVAHQREQIELHQETMAAQQNEIEELKAQLEAERNRKLSLAERFRGRKRRS
;
A
#
# COMPACT_ATOMS: atom_id res chain seq x y z
N MET A 1 35.09 66.38 -5.07
CA MET A 1 35.83 65.17 -5.49
C MET A 1 34.83 64.36 -6.28
N ALA A 2 35.15 63.91 -7.50
CA ALA A 2 34.24 63.05 -8.25
C ALA A 2 34.22 61.67 -7.56
N GLU A 3 33.04 61.25 -7.11
CA GLU A 3 32.87 59.91 -6.55
C GLU A 3 32.61 58.93 -7.68
N TYR A 4 33.16 57.72 -7.54
CA TYR A 4 33.06 56.67 -8.55
C TYR A 4 32.39 55.44 -7.97
N TYR A 5 31.35 54.98 -8.64
CA TYR A 5 30.49 53.90 -8.17
C TYR A 5 30.67 52.65 -9.02
N THR A 6 30.79 51.48 -8.38
CA THR A 6 30.75 50.21 -9.10
C THR A 6 29.30 49.76 -9.31
N ILE A 7 29.09 48.77 -10.20
CA ILE A 7 27.78 48.12 -10.36
C ILE A 7 27.25 47.57 -9.03
N LYS A 8 28.14 47.10 -8.15
CA LYS A 8 27.77 46.58 -6.84
C LYS A 8 27.27 47.70 -5.91
N ASP A 9 27.95 48.83 -5.89
CA ASP A 9 27.56 49.98 -5.05
C ASP A 9 26.22 50.56 -5.52
N MET A 10 26.06 50.71 -6.84
CA MET A 10 24.78 51.08 -7.44
C MET A 10 23.68 50.07 -7.11
N ALA A 11 23.94 48.76 -7.14
CA ALA A 11 22.94 47.75 -6.80
C ALA A 11 22.47 47.84 -5.35
N SER A 12 23.40 48.07 -4.42
CA SER A 12 23.10 48.31 -3.01
C SER A 12 22.31 49.59 -2.79
N GLU A 13 22.71 50.70 -3.42
CA GLU A 13 22.02 51.98 -3.29
C GLU A 13 20.61 51.95 -3.88
N PHE A 14 20.47 51.30 -5.04
CA PHE A 14 19.20 51.12 -5.73
C PHE A 14 18.32 50.00 -5.15
N LYS A 15 18.79 49.28 -4.12
CA LYS A 15 18.13 48.13 -3.51
C LYS A 15 17.66 47.08 -4.54
N CYS A 16 18.52 46.76 -5.50
CA CYS A 16 18.21 45.82 -6.57
C CYS A 16 19.34 44.80 -6.78
N THR A 17 19.10 43.80 -7.63
CA THR A 17 20.12 42.78 -7.90
C THR A 17 21.24 43.34 -8.78
N TYR A 18 22.45 42.81 -8.60
CA TYR A 18 23.61 43.14 -9.43
C TYR A 18 23.31 42.99 -10.93
N GLU A 19 22.65 41.89 -11.32
CA GLU A 19 22.28 41.63 -12.72
C GLU A 19 21.30 42.67 -13.27
N ALA A 20 20.38 43.20 -12.45
CA ALA A 20 19.47 44.25 -12.90
C ALA A 20 20.24 45.52 -13.28
N VAL A 21 21.22 45.93 -12.46
CA VAL A 21 22.09 47.08 -12.78
C VAL A 21 23.00 46.79 -13.97
N ARG A 22 23.56 45.58 -14.07
CA ARG A 22 24.40 45.15 -15.20
C ARG A 22 23.66 45.16 -16.53
N GLN A 23 22.42 44.68 -16.56
CA GLN A 23 21.58 44.74 -17.76
C GLN A 23 21.25 46.19 -18.12
N GLN A 24 20.98 47.02 -17.11
CA GLN A 24 20.67 48.44 -17.32
C GLN A 24 21.86 49.21 -17.91
N THR A 25 23.06 49.01 -17.38
CA THR A 25 24.29 49.65 -17.91
C THR A 25 24.62 49.16 -19.32
N SER A 26 24.37 47.88 -19.62
CA SER A 26 24.50 47.34 -20.97
C SER A 26 23.50 47.98 -21.94
N ARG A 27 22.24 48.18 -21.49
CA ARG A 27 21.16 48.75 -22.30
C ARG A 27 21.45 50.19 -22.71
N TYR A 28 21.98 50.99 -21.78
CA TYR A 28 22.33 52.40 -22.00
C TYR A 28 23.82 52.61 -22.25
N SER A 29 24.52 51.60 -22.76
CA SER A 29 25.98 51.63 -22.95
C SER A 29 26.45 52.75 -23.87
N LYS A 30 25.60 53.20 -24.81
CA LYS A 30 25.89 54.32 -25.72
C LYS A 30 25.80 55.67 -25.02
N GLU A 31 24.77 55.87 -24.20
CA GLU A 31 24.56 57.11 -23.45
C GLU A 31 25.52 57.25 -22.26
N LEU A 32 26.00 56.12 -21.72
CA LEU A 32 27.00 56.06 -20.66
C LEU A 32 28.45 56.17 -21.18
N ALA A 33 28.63 56.32 -22.49
CA ALA A 33 29.95 56.51 -23.09
C ALA A 33 30.54 57.85 -22.63
N GLY A 34 31.73 57.83 -22.04
CA GLY A 34 32.38 59.01 -21.44
C GLY A 34 32.10 59.23 -19.95
N HIS A 35 31.04 58.59 -19.42
CA HIS A 35 30.65 58.61 -18.00
C HIS A 35 30.97 57.31 -17.27
N SER A 36 31.75 56.44 -17.92
CA SER A 36 32.29 55.23 -17.33
C SER A 36 33.76 55.08 -17.69
N HIS A 37 34.55 54.60 -16.72
CA HIS A 37 35.95 54.27 -16.94
C HIS A 37 36.22 52.85 -16.47
N LEU A 38 37.16 52.19 -17.13
CA LEU A 38 37.60 50.84 -16.79
C LEU A 38 38.93 50.96 -16.04
N ASP A 39 38.95 50.47 -14.81
CA ASP A 39 40.19 50.30 -14.04
C ASP A 39 40.38 48.81 -13.73
N GLY A 40 41.42 48.23 -14.34
CA GLY A 40 41.65 46.79 -14.36
C GLY A 40 40.47 45.99 -14.92
N LYS A 41 39.81 45.19 -14.06
CA LYS A 41 38.63 44.37 -14.41
C LYS A 41 37.30 45.02 -14.01
N THR A 42 37.34 46.16 -13.31
CA THR A 42 36.14 46.79 -12.73
C THR A 42 35.80 48.05 -13.51
N ARG A 43 34.52 48.19 -13.88
CA ARG A 43 34.01 49.41 -14.50
C ARG A 43 33.38 50.30 -13.43
N TYR A 44 33.80 51.55 -13.45
CA TYR A 44 33.34 52.61 -12.55
C TYR A 44 32.49 53.61 -13.33
N TYR A 45 31.50 54.18 -12.64
CA TYR A 45 30.54 55.14 -13.16
C TYR A 45 30.61 56.41 -12.34
N ASP A 46 30.54 57.57 -12.98
CA ASP A 46 30.50 58.86 -12.29
C ASP A 46 29.10 59.19 -11.75
N ASP A 47 29.01 60.26 -10.97
CA ASP A 47 27.75 60.74 -10.39
C ASP A 47 26.64 60.95 -11.45
N TRP A 48 27.02 61.40 -12.64
CA TRP A 48 26.09 61.63 -13.75
C TRP A 48 25.48 60.32 -14.25
N ALA A 49 26.31 59.29 -14.47
CA ALA A 49 25.86 57.97 -14.89
C ALA A 49 24.91 57.32 -13.86
N VAL A 50 25.20 57.48 -12.56
CA VAL A 50 24.36 56.97 -11.48
C VAL A 50 22.98 57.63 -11.51
N GLU A 51 22.90 58.95 -11.63
CA GLU A 51 21.61 59.66 -11.65
C GLU A 51 20.83 59.40 -12.94
N PHE A 52 21.51 59.35 -14.09
CA PHE A 52 20.91 58.98 -15.38
C PHE A 52 20.22 57.60 -15.31
N LEU A 53 20.88 56.61 -14.70
CA LEU A 53 20.31 55.28 -14.51
C LEU A 53 19.17 55.28 -13.49
N ARG A 54 19.27 56.08 -12.43
CA ARG A 54 18.22 56.23 -11.42
C ARG A 54 16.92 56.79 -12.03
N GLU A 55 17.01 57.86 -12.82
CA GLU A 55 15.87 58.48 -13.48
C GLU A 55 15.16 57.52 -14.45
N ARG A 56 15.93 56.77 -15.23
CA ARG A 56 15.38 55.78 -16.17
C ARG A 56 14.73 54.59 -15.48
N ARG A 57 15.12 54.29 -14.23
CA ARG A 57 14.43 53.28 -13.40
C ARG A 57 13.08 53.77 -12.89
N LYS A 58 12.93 55.05 -12.52
CA LYS A 58 11.63 55.62 -12.08
C LYS A 58 10.52 55.46 -13.11
N LYS A 59 10.86 55.42 -14.42
CA LYS A 59 9.89 55.25 -15.52
C LYS A 59 9.48 53.80 -15.80
N ASN A 60 10.29 52.80 -15.43
CA ASN A 60 10.02 51.38 -15.68
C ASN A 60 10.15 50.56 -14.38
N PRO A 61 9.13 50.56 -13.50
CA PRO A 61 9.11 49.61 -12.39
C PRO A 61 9.05 48.19 -12.96
N ILE A 62 9.98 47.34 -12.55
CA ILE A 62 9.91 45.90 -12.83
C ILE A 62 8.79 45.36 -11.94
N ILE A 63 7.59 45.24 -12.49
CA ILE A 63 6.46 44.57 -11.84
C ILE A 63 6.76 43.06 -11.95
N ILE A 64 7.13 42.43 -10.84
CA ILE A 64 7.16 40.97 -10.76
C ILE A 64 5.70 40.53 -10.63
N GLU A 65 5.13 39.93 -11.66
CA GLU A 65 3.80 39.31 -11.66
C GLU A 65 3.80 38.09 -10.70
N GLN A 66 3.80 38.34 -9.38
CA GLN A 66 3.78 37.29 -8.36
C GLN A 66 2.38 36.72 -8.12
N THR A 67 1.34 37.33 -8.69
CA THR A 67 -0.06 37.00 -8.42
C THR A 67 -0.42 35.60 -8.95
N ASP A 68 -0.05 35.29 -10.19
CA ASP A 68 -0.40 34.02 -10.83
C ASP A 68 0.33 32.83 -10.20
N THR A 69 1.56 33.04 -9.73
CA THR A 69 2.35 32.00 -9.06
C THR A 69 1.80 31.62 -7.69
N LYS A 70 1.26 32.57 -6.92
CA LYS A 70 0.68 32.29 -5.60
C LYS A 70 -0.64 31.54 -5.71
N GLN A 71 -1.50 31.95 -6.64
CA GLN A 71 -2.77 31.26 -6.89
C GLN A 71 -2.53 29.82 -7.36
N LEU A 72 -1.57 29.61 -8.26
CA LEU A 72 -1.20 28.27 -8.71
C LEU A 72 -0.68 27.39 -7.56
N ILE A 73 0.11 27.95 -6.64
CA ILE A 73 0.60 27.23 -5.46
C ILE A 73 -0.57 26.82 -4.57
N GLU A 74 -1.52 27.70 -4.29
CA GLU A 74 -2.70 27.40 -3.48
C GLU A 74 -3.57 26.31 -4.13
N GLU A 75 -3.82 26.40 -5.44
CA GLU A 75 -4.56 25.37 -6.17
C GLU A 75 -3.86 24.00 -6.13
N LEU A 76 -2.54 23.98 -6.31
CA LEU A 76 -1.75 22.74 -6.24
C LEU A 76 -1.75 22.15 -4.83
N GLN A 77 -1.70 22.99 -3.79
CA GLN A 77 -1.81 22.54 -2.41
C GLN A 77 -3.19 21.92 -2.14
N GLN A 78 -4.28 22.56 -2.57
CA GLN A 78 -5.63 22.01 -2.44
C GLN A 78 -5.80 20.69 -3.19
N LYS A 79 -5.26 20.59 -4.41
CA LYS A 79 -5.30 19.32 -5.17
C LYS A 79 -4.52 18.23 -4.43
N ASN A 80 -3.38 18.55 -3.85
CA ASN A 80 -2.60 17.59 -3.06
C ASN A 80 -3.33 17.14 -1.80
N THR A 81 -3.99 18.04 -1.05
CA THR A 81 -4.74 17.63 0.15
C THR A 81 -5.88 16.68 -0.21
N VAL A 82 -6.64 17.00 -1.25
CA VAL A 82 -7.74 16.13 -1.73
C VAL A 82 -7.21 14.78 -2.22
N LEU A 83 -6.06 14.76 -2.91
CA LEU A 83 -5.44 13.51 -3.34
C LEU A 83 -4.97 12.66 -2.16
N LEU A 84 -4.36 13.27 -1.14
CA LEU A 84 -3.94 12.59 0.08
C LEU A 84 -5.12 11.97 0.82
N GLU A 85 -6.24 12.68 0.94
CA GLU A 85 -7.48 12.15 1.53
C GLU A 85 -8.00 10.94 0.74
N LYS A 86 -8.02 11.02 -0.59
CA LYS A 86 -8.44 9.88 -1.43
C LYS A 86 -7.52 8.67 -1.29
N VAL A 87 -6.22 8.89 -1.16
CA VAL A 87 -5.24 7.81 -0.93
C VAL A 87 -5.46 7.16 0.43
N ALA A 88 -5.71 7.94 1.48
CA ALA A 88 -6.03 7.41 2.80
C ALA A 88 -7.29 6.52 2.77
N VAL A 89 -8.37 7.00 2.16
CA VAL A 89 -9.61 6.22 1.99
C VAL A 89 -9.39 4.93 1.20
N GLN A 90 -8.56 4.97 0.15
CA GLN A 90 -8.22 3.76 -0.60
C GLN A 90 -7.37 2.77 0.22
N ALA A 91 -6.44 3.27 1.04
CA ALA A 91 -5.64 2.44 1.92
C ALA A 91 -6.52 1.72 2.96
N ASP A 92 -7.48 2.43 3.56
CA ASP A 92 -8.43 1.86 4.52
C ASP A 92 -9.29 0.76 3.85
N LYS A 93 -9.75 1.02 2.61
CA LYS A 93 -10.52 0.03 1.85
C LYS A 93 -9.70 -1.24 1.56
N LEU A 94 -8.44 -1.08 1.17
CA LEU A 94 -7.54 -2.22 0.92
C LEU A 94 -7.27 -3.01 2.20
N ALA A 95 -7.10 -2.34 3.34
CA ALA A 95 -6.94 -3.00 4.64
C ALA A 95 -8.17 -3.85 4.97
N ALA A 96 -9.38 -3.29 4.86
CA ALA A 96 -10.63 -4.02 5.08
C ALA A 96 -10.78 -5.23 4.13
N GLN A 97 -10.50 -5.06 2.84
CA GLN A 97 -10.54 -6.16 1.87
C GLN A 97 -9.52 -7.26 2.20
N SER A 98 -8.33 -6.89 2.68
CA SER A 98 -7.31 -7.87 3.07
C SER A 98 -7.72 -8.69 4.30
N GLU A 99 -8.43 -8.07 5.24
CA GLU A 99 -8.98 -8.77 6.42
C GLU A 99 -10.10 -9.72 6.02
N GLU A 100 -11.01 -9.29 5.14
CA GLU A 100 -12.10 -10.13 4.62
C GLU A 100 -11.56 -11.35 3.87
N LEU A 101 -10.52 -11.18 3.03
CA LEU A 101 -9.87 -12.30 2.35
C LEU A 101 -9.25 -13.29 3.35
N ARG A 102 -8.56 -12.81 4.39
CA ARG A 102 -8.00 -13.68 5.44
C ARG A 102 -9.09 -14.44 6.20
N GLN A 103 -10.23 -13.81 6.47
CA GLN A 103 -11.36 -14.48 7.11
C GLN A 103 -11.96 -15.57 6.20
N ASN A 104 -12.12 -15.28 4.91
CA ASN A 104 -12.60 -16.25 3.93
C ASN A 104 -11.65 -17.45 3.80
N ASP A 105 -10.34 -17.22 3.73
CA ASP A 105 -9.35 -18.30 3.68
C ASP A 105 -9.43 -19.21 4.92
N LYS A 106 -9.62 -18.61 6.10
CA LYS A 106 -9.82 -19.37 7.35
C LYS A 106 -11.10 -20.21 7.30
N LEU A 107 -12.21 -19.64 6.83
CA LEU A 107 -13.48 -20.36 6.69
C LEU A 107 -13.39 -21.51 5.68
N LEU A 108 -12.66 -21.30 4.57
CA LEU A 108 -12.43 -22.35 3.58
C LEU A 108 -11.62 -23.51 4.17
N LEU A 109 -10.55 -23.20 4.91
CA LEU A 109 -9.74 -24.23 5.58
C LEU A 109 -10.56 -25.00 6.63
N GLU A 110 -11.37 -24.30 7.42
CA GLU A 110 -12.28 -24.93 8.38
C GLU A 110 -13.32 -25.81 7.68
N ALA A 111 -13.87 -25.37 6.55
CA ALA A 111 -14.81 -26.15 5.76
C ALA A 111 -14.16 -27.42 5.18
N GLU A 112 -12.90 -27.35 4.72
CA GLU A 112 -12.15 -28.52 4.25
C GLU A 112 -11.86 -29.52 5.36
N ASN A 113 -11.40 -29.04 6.52
CA ASN A 113 -11.17 -29.88 7.70
C ASN A 113 -12.46 -30.56 8.16
N ASN A 114 -13.57 -29.84 8.18
CA ASN A 114 -14.87 -30.39 8.55
C ASN A 114 -15.34 -31.45 7.53
N LYS A 115 -15.13 -31.24 6.23
CA LYS A 115 -15.44 -32.25 5.20
C LYS A 115 -14.62 -33.53 5.41
N GLN A 116 -13.32 -33.41 5.69
CA GLN A 116 -12.46 -34.56 5.96
C GLN A 116 -12.92 -35.29 7.23
N LEU A 117 -13.25 -34.56 8.29
CA LEU A 117 -13.76 -35.15 9.53
C LEU A 117 -15.06 -35.93 9.30
N VAL A 118 -16.00 -35.36 8.54
CA VAL A 118 -17.26 -36.03 8.19
C VAL A 118 -17.02 -37.26 7.32
N ALA A 119 -16.10 -37.20 6.35
CA ALA A 119 -15.74 -38.35 5.52
C ALA A 119 -15.17 -39.49 6.37
N HIS A 120 -14.23 -39.19 7.26
CA HIS A 120 -13.65 -40.17 8.18
C HIS A 120 -14.71 -40.75 9.14
N GLN A 121 -15.62 -39.92 9.67
CA GLN A 121 -16.72 -40.41 10.51
C GLN A 121 -17.64 -41.37 9.75
N ARG A 122 -17.95 -41.10 8.48
CA ARG A 122 -18.76 -41.99 7.65
C ARG A 122 -18.07 -43.33 7.42
N GLU A 123 -16.79 -43.31 7.09
CA GLU A 123 -16.00 -44.55 6.89
C GLU A 123 -15.98 -45.40 8.16
N GLN A 124 -15.80 -44.78 9.33
CA GLN A 124 -15.86 -45.50 10.61
C GLN A 124 -17.24 -46.08 10.91
N ILE A 125 -18.32 -45.36 10.55
CA ILE A 125 -19.70 -45.86 10.71
C ILE A 125 -19.95 -47.04 9.78
N GLU A 126 -19.52 -46.97 8.52
CA GLU A 126 -19.65 -48.05 7.55
C GLU A 126 -18.90 -49.30 8.03
N LEU A 127 -17.63 -49.15 8.44
CA LEU A 127 -16.84 -50.24 8.99
C LEU A 127 -17.51 -50.86 10.23
N HIS A 128 -18.05 -50.02 11.12
CA HIS A 128 -18.76 -50.49 12.30
C HIS A 128 -20.03 -51.26 11.93
N GLN A 129 -20.81 -50.78 10.96
CA GLN A 129 -22.00 -51.47 10.47
C GLN A 129 -21.67 -52.82 9.84
N GLU A 130 -20.60 -52.90 9.04
CA GLU A 130 -20.12 -54.16 8.47
C GLU A 130 -19.70 -55.15 9.56
N THR A 131 -18.95 -54.70 10.57
CA THR A 131 -18.56 -55.58 11.69
C THR A 131 -19.77 -56.07 12.48
N MET A 132 -20.77 -55.22 12.71
CA MET A 132 -22.00 -55.59 13.40
C MET A 132 -22.83 -56.58 12.58
N ALA A 133 -22.95 -56.39 11.27
CA ALA A 133 -23.61 -57.34 10.38
C ALA A 133 -22.90 -58.70 10.35
N ALA A 134 -21.56 -58.71 10.29
CA ALA A 134 -20.78 -59.94 10.36
C ALA A 134 -21.00 -60.69 11.69
N GLN A 135 -20.97 -59.98 12.81
CA GLN A 135 -21.27 -60.55 14.13
C GLN A 135 -22.70 -61.09 14.23
N GLN A 136 -23.68 -60.39 13.65
CA GLN A 136 -25.07 -60.86 13.61
C GLN A 136 -25.21 -62.16 12.81
N ASN A 137 -24.60 -62.22 11.62
CA ASN A 137 -24.58 -63.44 10.80
C ASN A 137 -23.93 -64.61 11.56
N GLU A 138 -22.79 -64.38 12.23
CA GLU A 138 -22.11 -65.41 13.02
C GLU A 138 -22.98 -65.89 14.20
N ILE A 139 -23.68 -64.98 14.88
CA ILE A 139 -24.64 -65.33 15.94
C ILE A 139 -25.80 -66.17 15.38
N GLU A 140 -26.32 -65.84 14.20
CA GLU A 140 -27.39 -66.59 13.54
C GLU A 140 -26.93 -67.99 13.14
N GLU A 141 -25.73 -68.12 12.57
CA GLU A 141 -25.13 -69.43 12.23
C GLU A 141 -24.94 -70.29 13.48
N LEU A 142 -24.38 -69.73 14.55
CA LEU A 142 -24.19 -70.44 15.82
C LEU A 142 -25.53 -70.87 16.42
N LYS A 143 -26.57 -70.02 16.38
CA LYS A 143 -27.93 -70.38 16.81
C LYS A 143 -28.49 -71.53 16.00
N ALA A 144 -28.36 -71.48 14.67
CA ALA A 144 -28.84 -72.54 13.78
C ALA A 144 -28.10 -73.87 14.04
N GLN A 145 -26.78 -73.83 14.27
CA GLN A 145 -26.00 -75.01 14.66
C GLN A 145 -26.48 -75.58 16.01
N LEU A 146 -26.72 -74.72 17.01
CA LEU A 146 -27.17 -75.13 18.34
C LEU A 146 -28.59 -75.73 18.31
N GLU A 147 -29.49 -75.19 17.48
CA GLU A 147 -30.81 -75.78 17.21
C GLU A 147 -30.71 -77.14 16.51
N ALA A 148 -29.82 -77.26 15.51
CA ALA A 148 -29.56 -78.54 14.84
C ALA A 148 -28.99 -79.59 15.81
N GLU A 149 -28.08 -79.21 16.70
CA GLU A 149 -27.57 -80.10 17.76
C GLU A 149 -28.66 -80.50 18.76
N ARG A 150 -29.56 -79.58 19.11
CA ARG A 150 -30.72 -79.89 19.96
C ARG A 150 -31.64 -80.93 19.31
N ASN A 151 -31.95 -80.72 18.03
CA ASN A 151 -32.88 -81.54 17.25
C ASN A 151 -32.25 -82.81 16.64
N ARG A 152 -30.93 -82.99 16.78
CA ARG A 152 -30.21 -84.19 16.37
C ARG A 152 -30.70 -85.43 17.13
N LYS A 153 -30.86 -86.54 16.40
CA LYS A 153 -31.19 -87.85 16.98
C LYS A 153 -30.06 -88.34 17.90
N LEU A 154 -30.42 -88.96 19.04
CA LEU A 154 -29.43 -89.54 19.97
C LEU A 154 -28.57 -90.60 19.25
N SER A 155 -27.25 -90.50 19.41
CA SER A 155 -26.33 -91.52 18.90
C SER A 155 -26.47 -92.83 19.67
N LEU A 156 -26.02 -93.96 19.09
CA LEU A 156 -26.06 -95.29 19.72
C LEU A 156 -25.48 -95.27 21.15
N ALA A 157 -24.35 -94.60 21.37
CA ALA A 157 -23.73 -94.48 22.70
C ALA A 157 -24.58 -93.68 23.70
N GLU A 158 -25.29 -92.64 23.24
CA GLU A 158 -26.18 -91.80 24.07
C GLU A 158 -27.55 -92.43 24.30
N ARG A 159 -28.00 -93.32 23.42
CA ARG A 159 -29.22 -94.12 23.63
C ARG A 159 -29.07 -95.10 24.80
N PHE A 160 -27.87 -95.67 24.96
CA PHE A 160 -27.59 -96.62 26.04
C PHE A 160 -27.18 -95.95 27.37
N ARG A 161 -26.60 -94.74 27.35
CA ARG A 161 -26.09 -94.03 28.56
C ARG A 161 -26.82 -92.72 28.91
N GLY A 162 -27.78 -92.28 28.09
CA GLY A 162 -28.47 -90.99 28.22
C GLY A 162 -27.65 -89.80 27.69
N ARG A 163 -28.33 -88.70 27.33
CA ARG A 163 -27.67 -87.43 26.96
C ARG A 163 -27.05 -86.80 28.21
N LYS A 164 -25.73 -86.70 28.28
CA LYS A 164 -25.06 -85.93 29.34
C LYS A 164 -25.30 -84.44 29.11
N ARG A 165 -25.99 -83.77 30.05
CA ARG A 165 -25.98 -82.30 30.11
C ARG A 165 -24.55 -81.87 30.40
N ARG A 166 -23.91 -81.19 29.44
CA ARG A 166 -22.69 -80.42 29.74
C ARG A 166 -23.16 -79.16 30.47
N SER A 167 -22.86 -79.07 31.76
CA SER A 167 -22.98 -77.84 32.55
C SER A 167 -21.84 -76.90 32.21
#